data_AF-K9X495-F1
#
_entry.id   AF-K9X495-F1
#
_cell.length_a   1.000
_cell.length_b   1.000
_cell.length_c   1.000
_cell.angle_alpha   90.00
_cell.angle_beta   90.00
_cell.angle_gamma   90.00
#
_symmetry.space_group_name_H-M   'P 1'
#
loop_
_entity.id
_entity.type
_entity.pdbx_description
1 polymer ?
#
loop_
_entity_poly.entity_id
_entity_poly.type
_entity_poly.pdbx_seq_one_letter_code
_entity_poly.pdbx_strand_id
1 'polypeptide(L)'
;MQTLIRLKVEKIIEDGQEYFVATSDDFQGLVAEGKTVQEAIEIAEDVAKILLDLEKENNHDIQFHDLPTVKKINYGNDSNTRRNQSFT
;
A
#
# COMPACT_ATOMS: atom_id res chain seq x y z
N MET A 1 -20.01 -10.73 9.68
CA MET A 1 -19.16 -10.87 10.88
C MET A 1 -18.64 -9.48 11.23
N GLN A 2 -18.48 -9.17 12.52
CA GLN A 2 -17.83 -7.93 12.95
C GLN A 2 -16.47 -8.32 13.55
N THR A 3 -15.41 -7.70 13.03
CA THR A 3 -14.03 -7.90 13.48
C THR A 3 -13.45 -6.55 13.86
N LEU A 4 -12.74 -6.49 14.99
CA LEU A 4 -12.05 -5.28 15.42
C LEU A 4 -10.58 -5.38 15.03
N ILE A 5 -10.13 -4.48 14.15
CA ILE A 5 -8.75 -4.42 13.66
C ILE A 5 -8.13 -3.13 14.19
N ARG A 6 -6.92 -3.21 14.74
CA ARG A 6 -6.15 -2.03 15.13
C ARG A 6 -5.44 -1.46 13.91
N LEU A 7 -5.67 -0.19 13.63
CA LEU A 7 -4.98 0.52 12.56
C LEU A 7 -3.91 1.44 13.17
N LYS A 8 -2.73 1.44 12.56
CA LYS A 8 -1.70 2.46 12.72
C LYS A 8 -1.77 3.39 11.52
N VAL A 9 -2.10 4.66 11.76
CA VAL A 9 -2.18 5.69 10.71
C VAL A 9 -1.02 6.65 10.86
N GLU A 10 -0.25 6.82 9.79
CA GLU A 10 0.93 7.69 9.76
C GLU A 10 0.77 8.75 8.66
N LYS A 11 1.14 10.00 8.96
CA LYS A 11 1.24 11.07 7.97
C LYS A 11 2.60 10.99 7.29
N ILE A 12 2.60 10.97 5.97
CA ILE A 12 3.79 10.95 5.14
C ILE A 12 3.87 12.26 4.36
N ILE A 13 5.10 12.77 4.19
CA ILE A 13 5.38 13.96 3.39
C ILE A 13 6.55 13.63 2.48
N GLU A 14 6.29 13.51 1.19
CA GLU A 14 7.29 13.21 0.16
C GLU A 14 7.09 14.14 -1.03
N ASP A 15 8.19 14.68 -1.57
CA ASP A 15 8.18 15.62 -2.71
C ASP A 15 7.20 16.80 -2.57
N GLY A 16 6.94 17.23 -1.34
CA GLY A 16 6.00 18.31 -1.03
C GLY A 16 4.52 17.93 -1.08
N GLN A 17 4.20 16.64 -1.24
CA GLN A 17 2.85 16.10 -1.14
C GLN A 17 2.64 15.47 0.24
N GLU A 18 1.48 15.73 0.82
CA GLU A 18 1.08 15.15 2.10
C GLU A 18 0.01 14.09 1.88
N TYR A 19 0.20 12.93 2.49
CA TYR A 19 -0.75 11.81 2.45
C TYR A 19 -0.70 11.01 3.76
N PHE A 20 -1.64 10.10 3.93
CA PHE A 20 -1.80 9.26 5.11
C PHE A 20 -1.77 7.81 4.71
N VAL A 21 -1.02 7.01 5.46
CA VAL A 21 -0.92 5.56 5.26
C VAL A 21 -1.47 4.86 6.50
N ALA A 22 -2.45 3.99 6.30
CA ALA A 22 -3.01 3.11 7.31
C ALA A 22 -2.46 1.70 7.13
N THR A 23 -1.90 1.13 8.20
CA THR A 23 -1.36 -0.23 8.26
C THR A 23 -1.90 -0.97 9.48
N SER A 24 -1.78 -2.29 9.52
CA SER A 24 -2.12 -3.10 10.68
C SER A 24 -1.07 -4.18 10.92
N ASP A 25 -0.49 -4.20 12.12
CA ASP A 25 0.43 -5.26 12.55
C ASP A 25 -0.31 -6.59 12.80
N ASP A 26 -1.62 -6.51 13.08
CA ASP A 26 -2.45 -7.67 13.41
C ASP A 26 -3.09 -8.30 12.16
N PHE A 27 -3.07 -7.61 11.02
CA PHE A 27 -3.77 -8.04 9.81
C PHE A 27 -2.88 -7.91 8.57
N GLN A 28 -2.22 -9.02 8.23
CA GLN A 28 -1.19 -9.07 7.18
C GLN A 28 -1.74 -8.62 5.82
N GLY A 29 -0.95 -7.81 5.13
CA GLY A 29 -1.30 -7.30 3.80
C GLY A 29 -2.22 -6.08 3.81
N LEU A 30 -2.71 -5.64 4.97
CA LEU A 30 -3.48 -4.40 5.09
C LEU A 30 -2.55 -3.19 5.04
N VAL A 31 -2.56 -2.52 3.89
CA VAL A 31 -1.96 -1.20 3.67
C VAL A 31 -2.92 -0.38 2.82
N ALA A 32 -3.23 0.84 3.25
CA ALA A 32 -4.11 1.76 2.55
C ALA A 32 -3.56 3.18 2.60
N GLU A 33 -3.70 3.92 1.50
CA GLU A 33 -3.24 5.32 1.38
C GLU A 33 -4.42 6.25 1.07
N GLY A 34 -4.46 7.42 1.70
CA GLY A 34 -5.44 8.46 1.41
C GLY A 34 -4.89 9.87 1.61
N LYS A 35 -5.53 10.89 1.04
CA LYS A 35 -5.17 12.31 1.23
C LYS A 35 -5.57 12.81 2.61
N THR A 36 -6.49 12.12 3.27
CA THR A 36 -6.93 12.40 4.63
C THR A 36 -6.93 11.14 5.47
N VAL A 37 -6.91 11.29 6.79
CA VAL A 37 -7.04 10.16 7.74
C VAL A 37 -8.32 9.37 7.48
N GLN A 38 -9.44 10.06 7.24
CA GLN A 38 -10.74 9.42 7.00
C GLN A 38 -10.73 8.57 5.72
N GLU A 39 -10.17 9.11 4.64
CA GLU A 39 -10.04 8.40 3.36
C GLU A 39 -9.16 7.14 3.50
N ALA A 40 -8.03 7.24 4.20
CA ALA A 40 -7.16 6.08 4.44
C ALA A 40 -7.87 4.99 5.27
N ILE A 41 -8.73 5.37 6.22
CA ILE A 41 -9.54 4.43 7.01
C ILE A 41 -10.61 3.75 6.15
N GLU A 42 -11.32 4.51 5.32
CA GLU A 42 -12.35 3.97 4.41
C GLU A 42 -11.73 2.95 3.42
N ILE A 43 -10.58 3.28 2.85
CA ILE A 43 -9.84 2.38 1.97
C ILE A 43 -9.34 1.15 2.75
N ALA A 44 -8.85 1.33 3.97
CA ALA A 44 -8.42 0.21 4.83
C ALA A 44 -9.57 -0.76 5.15
N GLU A 45 -10.80 -0.27 5.32
CA GLU A 45 -11.96 -1.12 5.54
C GLU A 45 -12.26 -2.00 4.32
N ASP A 46 -12.20 -1.44 3.12
CA ASP A 46 -12.44 -2.18 1.88
C ASP A 46 -11.33 -3.19 1.58
N VAL A 47 -10.06 -2.80 1.80
CA VAL A 47 -8.93 -3.73 1.74
C VAL A 47 -9.10 -4.86 2.76
N ALA A 48 -9.57 -4.55 3.98
CA ALA A 48 -9.78 -5.56 5.00
C ALA A 48 -10.84 -6.60 4.59
N LYS A 49 -11.94 -6.17 3.95
CA LYS A 49 -12.98 -7.07 3.43
C LYS A 49 -12.40 -8.01 2.38
N ILE A 50 -11.65 -7.48 1.41
CA ILE A 50 -11.01 -8.27 0.36
C ILE A 50 -10.07 -9.31 0.97
N LEU A 51 -9.22 -8.91 1.93
CA LEU A 51 -8.29 -9.83 2.60
C LEU A 51 -9.01 -10.91 3.41
N LEU A 52 -10.10 -10.58 4.11
CA LEU A 52 -10.91 -11.56 4.84
C LEU A 52 -11.62 -12.54 3.91
N ASP A 53 -12.10 -12.08 2.76
CA ASP A 53 -12.75 -12.95 1.78
C ASP A 53 -11.72 -13.85 1.10
N LEU A 54 -10.54 -13.33 0.79
CA LEU A 54 -9.40 -14.13 0.35
C LEU A 54 -9.00 -15.15 1.42
N GLU A 55 -8.89 -14.80 2.71
CA GLU A 55 -8.55 -15.76 3.76
C GLU A 55 -9.57 -16.93 3.84
N LYS A 56 -10.85 -16.66 3.64
CA LYS A 56 -11.90 -17.70 3.58
C LYS A 56 -11.78 -18.59 2.34
N GLU A 57 -11.35 -18.03 1.20
CA GLU A 57 -11.21 -18.75 -0.06
C GLU A 57 -9.86 -19.48 -0.17
N ASN A 58 -8.81 -18.98 0.48
CA ASN A 58 -7.41 -19.41 0.34
C ASN A 58 -7.04 -20.58 1.27
N ASN A 59 -7.78 -21.68 1.09
CA ASN A 59 -7.18 -23.01 1.02
C ASN A 59 -6.65 -23.31 -0.41
N HIS A 60 -6.48 -22.30 -1.26
CA HIS A 60 -5.99 -22.42 -2.65
C HIS A 60 -5.33 -21.11 -3.09
N ASP A 61 -4.07 -21.19 -3.53
CA ASP A 61 -3.21 -20.13 -4.10
C ASP A 61 -3.87 -18.82 -4.56
N ILE A 62 -3.48 -17.72 -3.91
CA ILE A 62 -3.96 -16.35 -4.20
C ILE A 62 -3.55 -15.96 -5.64
N GLN A 63 -4.50 -15.88 -6.57
CA GLN A 63 -4.27 -15.30 -7.90
C GLN A 63 -4.54 -13.80 -7.86
N PHE A 64 -3.47 -13.00 -7.94
CA PHE A 64 -3.48 -11.52 -7.93
C PHE A 64 -4.20 -10.86 -9.13
N HIS A 65 -4.94 -11.61 -9.95
CA HIS A 65 -5.54 -11.11 -11.19
C HIS A 65 -6.84 -10.33 -10.96
N ASP A 66 -7.51 -10.53 -9.81
CA ASP A 66 -8.82 -9.94 -9.50
C ASP A 66 -8.77 -8.79 -8.49
N LEU A 67 -7.57 -8.41 -8.02
CA LEU A 67 -7.43 -7.22 -7.19
C LEU A 67 -7.68 -5.96 -8.03
N PRO A 68 -8.39 -4.94 -7.49
CA PRO A 68 -8.54 -3.67 -8.17
C PRO A 68 -7.14 -3.15 -8.51
N THR A 69 -6.87 -3.01 -9.80
CA THR A 69 -5.53 -2.67 -10.28
C THR A 69 -5.23 -1.23 -9.90
N VAL A 70 -4.37 -1.04 -8.89
CA VAL A 70 -3.89 0.29 -8.52
C VAL A 70 -3.08 0.83 -9.71
N LYS A 71 -3.44 2.03 -10.17
CA LYS A 71 -2.87 2.66 -11.37
C LYS A 71 -1.35 2.79 -11.19
N LYS A 72 -0.57 2.07 -12.00
CA LYS A 72 0.90 2.14 -11.95
C LYS A 72 1.35 3.59 -12.15
N ILE A 73 1.93 4.20 -11.12
CA ILE A 73 2.73 5.41 -11.24
C ILE A 73 4.10 5.02 -11.80
N ASN A 74 4.48 5.61 -12.93
CA ASN A 74 5.81 5.41 -13.52
C ASN A 74 6.82 6.23 -12.70
N TYR A 75 7.62 5.57 -11.86
CA TYR A 75 8.82 6.18 -11.31
C TYR A 75 9.84 6.33 -12.44
N GLY A 76 10.04 7.57 -12.90
CA GLY A 76 10.99 7.90 -13.96
C GLY A 76 12.43 7.62 -13.50
N ASN A 77 13.12 6.72 -14.21
CA ASN A 77 14.55 6.50 -14.02
C ASN A 77 15.36 7.57 -14.75
N ASP A 78 15.59 8.72 -14.12
CA ASP A 78 16.58 9.70 -14.56
C ASP A 78 17.97 9.36 -14.01
N SER A 79 18.56 8.28 -14.53
CA SER A 79 19.96 7.94 -14.24
C SER A 79 20.90 8.84 -15.05
N ASN A 80 21.15 10.06 -14.56
CA ASN A 80 22.22 10.92 -15.04
C ASN A 80 23.26 11.14 -13.93
N THR A 81 24.27 10.27 -13.87
CA THR A 81 25.52 10.56 -13.16
C THR A 81 26.69 10.25 -14.08
N ARG A 82 27.21 11.32 -14.69
CA ARG A 82 28.45 11.34 -15.46
C ARG A 82 29.67 11.32 -14.53
N ARG A 83 30.64 10.48 -14.91
CA ARG A 83 32.12 10.61 -14.76
C ARG A 83 32.71 10.65 -13.35
N ASN A 84 33.61 9.70 -13.09
CA ASN A 84 34.98 9.87 -12.57
C ASN A 84 35.74 8.54 -12.84
N GLN A 85 36.53 8.43 -13.90
CA GLN A 85 38.01 8.57 -13.91
C GLN A 85 38.76 7.86 -12.78
N SER A 86 39.50 6.79 -13.15
CA SER A 86 40.80 6.32 -12.58
C SER A 86 41.30 5.24 -13.56
N PHE A 87 42.33 5.46 -14.40
CA PHE A 87 43.77 5.30 -14.13
C PHE A 87 44.01 4.05 -13.25
N THR A 88 44.61 2.95 -13.70
CA THR A 88 45.84 2.72 -14.47
C THR A 88 45.75 1.42 -15.26
#